data_AF-A0A8J5MSN7-F1
#
_entry.id   AF-A0A8J5MSN7-F1
#
_cell.length_a   1.000
_cell.length_b   1.000
_cell.length_c   1.000
_cell.angle_alpha   90.00
_cell.angle_beta   90.00
_cell.angle_gamma   90.00
#
_symmetry.space_group_name_H-M   'P 1'
#
loop_
_entity.id
_entity.type
_entity.pdbx_description
1 polymer ?
#
loop_
_entity_poly.entity_id
_entity_poly.type
_entity_poly.pdbx_seq_one_letter_code
_entity_poly.pdbx_strand_id
1 'polypeptide(L)'
;MGLKMKFSAIRYFPYNDYTPDSSEPGSTVTLKDCLDARLLSREEIDIGMPTAPAVERSVVLDNFGAYQADVVCPVSLKPTLLPQYLSLIRPFAGELWGGLLLSVLAWGVVMWLLQNAWWWVTGDRGVKFSTALLYGWAVLLERPTSNPPVNDSGRPLTATEGLHKVLEGRNSFITPRFYITVVIDSHYTDSYSQSPFYISKTGIKIIAAFGWSFRKGAPYYRRFHQMVLRLTDAGIIQHWTDDVIARRVKENRAAAALDPIATLSNEKEMVLGMQHMQGAFYLLFLGCGLVILILLMEYIVQYHPRLNKTFAITTRPEE
;
A
#
# COMPACT_ATOMS: atom_id res chain seq x y z
N MET A 1 27.09 -13.79 -50.64
CA MET A 1 25.66 -13.43 -50.79
C MET A 1 25.23 -12.75 -49.49
N GLY A 2 24.96 -11.44 -49.49
CA GLY A 2 24.52 -10.73 -48.28
C GLY A 2 23.01 -10.92 -48.08
N LEU A 3 22.61 -11.52 -46.97
CA LEU A 3 21.20 -11.58 -46.57
C LEU A 3 20.75 -10.16 -46.18
N LYS A 4 19.77 -9.60 -46.89
CA LYS A 4 19.09 -8.36 -46.51
C LYS A 4 17.99 -8.72 -45.52
N MET A 5 18.07 -8.17 -44.31
CA MET A 5 17.11 -8.39 -43.23
C MET A 5 16.18 -7.18 -43.12
N LYS A 6 14.87 -7.41 -43.07
CA LYS A 6 13.86 -6.36 -42.89
C LYS A 6 13.43 -6.28 -41.43
N PHE A 7 13.71 -5.13 -40.81
CA PHE A 7 13.23 -4.82 -39.48
C PHE A 7 12.05 -3.84 -39.59
N SER A 8 10.97 -4.13 -38.87
CA SER A 8 9.95 -3.13 -38.56
C SER A 8 9.96 -2.92 -37.06
N ALA A 9 10.35 -1.72 -36.65
CA ALA A 9 10.11 -1.24 -35.30
C ALA A 9 8.91 -0.31 -35.39
N ILE A 10 7.73 -0.81 -35.06
CA ILE A 10 6.59 0.07 -34.84
C ILE A 10 6.98 0.96 -33.65
N ARG A 11 7.19 2.26 -33.91
CA ARG A 11 7.28 3.25 -32.84
C ARG A 11 5.94 3.19 -32.11
N TYR A 12 5.96 3.21 -30.78
CA TYR A 12 4.85 2.99 -29.85
C TYR A 12 4.80 1.56 -29.27
N PHE A 13 5.01 1.50 -27.95
CA PHE A 13 4.75 0.34 -27.07
C PHE A 13 3.38 -0.28 -27.39
N PRO A 14 3.20 -1.60 -27.17
CA PRO A 14 2.28 -2.42 -27.94
C PRO A 14 0.83 -2.10 -27.61
N TYR A 15 0.25 -1.16 -28.35
CA TYR A 15 -1.11 -1.37 -28.76
C TYR A 15 -1.04 -2.56 -29.70
N ASN A 16 -1.40 -3.72 -29.19
CA ASN A 16 -1.89 -4.75 -30.07
C ASN A 16 -3.14 -4.11 -30.70
N ASP A 17 -2.99 -3.56 -31.91
CA ASP A 17 -4.14 -3.21 -32.74
C ASP A 17 -4.82 -4.52 -33.13
N TYR A 18 -5.61 -5.02 -32.18
CA TYR A 18 -6.60 -6.05 -32.42
C TYR A 18 -7.76 -5.33 -33.07
N THR A 19 -7.80 -5.38 -34.39
CA THR A 19 -9.07 -5.18 -35.09
C THR A 19 -9.77 -6.52 -35.02
N PRO A 20 -10.80 -6.70 -34.17
CA PRO A 20 -11.53 -7.95 -34.18
C PRO A 20 -12.14 -8.13 -35.57
N ASP A 21 -12.04 -9.35 -36.12
CA ASP A 21 -12.65 -9.69 -37.41
C ASP A 21 -14.18 -9.39 -37.45
N SER A 22 -14.82 -9.21 -36.29
CA SER A 22 -16.24 -8.84 -36.14
C SER A 22 -16.46 -7.85 -34.99
N SER A 23 -17.33 -6.86 -35.21
CA SER A 23 -17.80 -5.90 -34.19
C SER A 23 -18.89 -6.46 -33.25
N GLU A 24 -19.24 -7.75 -33.37
CA GLU A 24 -20.27 -8.37 -32.55
C GLU A 24 -19.83 -8.51 -31.08
N PRO A 25 -20.69 -8.16 -30.10
CA PRO A 25 -20.40 -8.34 -28.69
C PRO A 25 -20.10 -9.81 -28.37
N GLY A 26 -18.93 -10.08 -27.77
CA GLY A 26 -18.47 -11.43 -27.45
C GLY A 26 -17.55 -12.08 -28.48
N SER A 27 -17.16 -11.35 -29.55
CA SER A 27 -16.11 -11.83 -30.45
C SER A 27 -14.80 -12.03 -29.68
N THR A 28 -14.32 -13.27 -29.66
CA THR A 28 -13.01 -13.59 -29.11
C THR A 28 -11.94 -13.08 -30.06
N VAL A 29 -11.05 -12.23 -29.57
CA VAL A 29 -9.86 -11.80 -30.31
C VAL A 29 -9.05 -13.04 -30.67
N THR A 30 -8.98 -13.35 -31.96
CA THR A 30 -8.27 -14.51 -32.49
C THR A 30 -6.85 -14.11 -32.92
N LEU A 31 -6.00 -15.11 -33.17
CA LEU A 31 -4.65 -14.91 -33.68
C LEU A 31 -4.56 -14.07 -34.97
N LYS A 32 -5.62 -14.11 -35.80
CA LYS A 32 -5.69 -13.32 -37.04
C LYS A 32 -5.77 -11.84 -36.76
N ASP A 33 -6.17 -11.44 -35.56
CA ASP A 33 -6.37 -10.04 -35.22
C ASP A 33 -5.04 -9.36 -34.82
N CYS A 34 -4.00 -10.14 -34.47
CA CYS A 34 -2.68 -9.58 -34.15
C CYS A 34 -1.95 -9.14 -35.43
N LEU A 35 -1.69 -7.83 -35.57
CA LEU A 35 -1.00 -7.26 -36.72
C LEU A 35 0.38 -7.90 -36.95
N ASP A 36 1.19 -8.06 -35.91
CA ASP A 36 2.55 -8.60 -36.04
C ASP A 36 2.57 -10.05 -36.51
N ALA A 37 1.64 -10.87 -36.00
CA ALA A 37 1.49 -12.25 -36.44
C ALA A 37 1.09 -12.32 -37.92
N ARG A 38 0.19 -11.43 -38.36
CA ARG A 38 -0.19 -11.30 -39.77
C ARG A 38 1.00 -10.90 -40.64
N LEU A 39 1.73 -9.85 -40.28
CA LEU A 39 2.89 -9.37 -41.03
C LEU A 39 3.99 -10.43 -41.15
N LEU A 40 4.27 -11.17 -40.06
CA LEU A 40 5.21 -12.29 -40.07
C LEU A 40 4.71 -13.44 -40.97
N SER A 41 3.43 -13.78 -40.91
CA SER A 41 2.83 -14.86 -41.72
C SER A 41 2.79 -14.54 -43.22
N ARG A 42 2.72 -13.24 -43.57
CA ARG A 42 2.72 -12.75 -44.96
C ARG A 42 4.13 -12.46 -45.49
N GLU A 43 5.17 -12.74 -44.71
CA GLU A 43 6.57 -12.47 -45.05
C GLU A 43 6.88 -10.99 -45.32
N GLU A 44 6.07 -10.09 -44.77
CA GLU A 44 6.29 -8.66 -44.88
C GLU A 44 7.44 -8.20 -43.97
N ILE A 45 7.65 -8.91 -42.85
CA ILE A 45 8.72 -8.69 -41.88
C ILE A 45 9.42 -10.00 -41.50
N ASP A 46 10.70 -9.90 -41.11
CA ASP A 46 11.54 -11.04 -40.73
C ASP A 46 11.57 -11.30 -39.21
N ILE A 47 11.28 -10.27 -38.42
CA ILE A 47 11.26 -10.28 -36.96
C ILE A 47 10.10 -9.39 -36.48
N GLY A 48 9.29 -9.90 -35.56
CA GLY A 48 8.27 -9.14 -34.84
C GLY A 48 8.73 -8.72 -33.44
N MET A 49 8.23 -7.57 -32.99
CA MET A 49 8.39 -7.03 -31.64
C MET A 49 7.61 -7.86 -30.62
N PRO A 50 7.88 -7.69 -29.31
CA PRO A 50 7.61 -8.76 -28.36
C PRO A 50 6.13 -9.06 -28.21
N THR A 51 5.74 -10.27 -28.58
CA THR A 51 4.40 -10.79 -28.35
C THR A 51 4.45 -11.83 -27.24
N ALA A 52 3.46 -11.81 -26.33
CA ALA A 52 3.34 -12.86 -25.32
C ALA A 52 3.22 -14.22 -26.03
N PRO A 53 4.04 -15.24 -25.69
CA PRO A 53 3.93 -16.54 -26.31
C PRO A 53 2.59 -17.15 -25.90
N ALA A 54 1.73 -17.36 -26.87
CA ALA A 54 0.59 -18.24 -26.72
C ALA A 54 0.96 -19.60 -27.32
N VAL A 55 0.47 -20.69 -26.72
CA VAL A 55 0.68 -22.05 -27.23
C VAL A 55 0.31 -22.12 -28.72
N GLU A 56 -0.80 -21.47 -29.08
CA GLU A 56 -1.26 -21.40 -30.46
C GLU A 56 -0.31 -20.62 -31.40
N ARG A 57 0.38 -19.58 -30.91
CA ARG A 57 1.39 -18.82 -31.68
C ARG A 57 2.60 -19.67 -32.03
N SER A 58 2.98 -20.60 -31.16
CA SER A 58 4.16 -21.46 -31.35
C SER A 58 4.02 -22.44 -32.54
N VAL A 59 2.80 -22.66 -33.02
CA VAL A 59 2.56 -23.51 -34.21
C VAL A 59 3.08 -22.83 -35.47
N VAL A 60 2.91 -21.51 -35.59
CA VAL A 60 3.20 -20.73 -36.80
C VAL A 60 4.51 -19.95 -36.69
N LEU A 61 4.91 -19.56 -35.48
CA LEU A 61 6.06 -18.70 -35.22
C LEU A 61 7.04 -19.36 -34.24
N ASP A 62 8.33 -19.17 -34.48
CA ASP A 62 9.35 -19.49 -33.51
C ASP A 62 9.49 -18.30 -32.55
N ASN A 63 8.99 -18.46 -31.33
CA ASN A 63 9.13 -17.43 -30.30
C ASN A 63 10.43 -17.66 -29.53
N PHE A 64 11.17 -16.58 -29.29
CA PHE A 64 12.23 -16.58 -28.30
C PHE A 64 11.63 -16.29 -26.93
N GLY A 65 11.96 -17.13 -25.92
CA GLY A 65 11.53 -16.92 -24.54
C GLY A 65 11.95 -15.55 -24.03
N ALA A 66 11.18 -14.98 -23.11
CA ALA A 66 11.46 -13.63 -22.64
C ALA A 66 12.85 -13.51 -22.05
N TYR A 67 13.55 -12.47 -22.48
CA TYR A 67 14.79 -12.02 -21.86
C TYR A 67 14.56 -11.55 -20.41
N GLN A 68 13.31 -11.30 -20.03
CA GLN A 68 12.90 -10.97 -18.67
C GLN A 68 11.48 -11.47 -18.39
N ALA A 69 11.34 -12.44 -17.49
CA ALA A 69 10.03 -12.82 -16.99
C ALA A 69 9.47 -11.65 -16.16
N ASP A 70 8.43 -10.98 -16.68
CA ASP A 70 7.74 -9.97 -15.89
C ASP A 70 6.81 -10.66 -14.89
N VAL A 71 6.67 -10.05 -13.72
CA VAL A 71 5.74 -10.50 -12.70
C VAL A 71 4.57 -9.55 -12.73
N VAL A 72 3.35 -10.09 -12.85
CA VAL A 72 2.17 -9.26 -12.73
C VAL A 72 1.92 -9.03 -11.24
N CYS A 73 1.95 -7.77 -10.83
CA CYS A 73 1.80 -7.37 -9.44
C CYS A 73 0.56 -6.51 -9.26
N PRO A 74 -0.19 -6.71 -8.15
CA PRO A 74 -1.16 -5.72 -7.73
C PRO A 74 -0.41 -4.46 -7.28
N VAL A 75 -0.88 -3.33 -7.79
CA VAL A 75 -0.51 -1.98 -7.38
C VAL A 75 -1.72 -1.38 -6.67
N SER A 76 -1.53 -0.94 -5.45
CA SER A 76 -2.55 -0.23 -4.67
C SER A 76 -2.03 1.13 -4.25
N LEU A 77 -2.87 1.98 -3.67
CA LEU A 77 -2.34 3.06 -2.85
C LEU A 77 -1.52 2.46 -1.73
N LYS A 78 -0.44 3.14 -1.36
CA LYS A 78 0.13 2.98 -0.03
C LYS A 78 -1.03 3.21 0.95
N PRO A 79 -1.28 2.27 1.87
CA PRO A 79 -2.39 2.42 2.81
C PRO A 79 -2.25 3.79 3.45
N THR A 80 -3.24 4.65 3.23
CA THR A 80 -3.30 5.90 3.96
C THR A 80 -3.37 5.52 5.43
N LEU A 81 -2.58 6.20 6.24
CA LEU A 81 -2.69 6.09 7.69
C LEU A 81 -4.18 6.27 8.08
N LEU A 82 -4.66 5.65 9.16
CA LEU A 82 -6.12 5.59 9.48
C LEU A 82 -6.58 7.02 9.64
N PRO A 83 -7.90 7.24 9.64
CA PRO A 83 -8.47 8.29 10.47
C PRO A 83 -7.68 8.39 11.79
N GLN A 84 -6.88 9.45 11.90
CA GLN A 84 -5.88 9.58 12.94
C GLN A 84 -6.52 9.66 14.33
N TYR A 85 -7.82 9.87 14.43
CA TYR A 85 -8.52 9.76 15.71
C TYR A 85 -8.63 8.30 16.23
N LEU A 86 -8.76 7.29 15.34
CA LEU A 86 -8.77 5.86 15.74
C LEU A 86 -7.38 5.29 15.98
N SER A 87 -6.38 6.06 15.59
CA SER A 87 -5.01 5.61 15.57
C SER A 87 -4.45 5.40 16.99
N LEU A 88 -5.11 5.95 18.00
CA LEU A 88 -4.81 5.74 19.42
C LEU A 88 -5.30 4.38 19.99
N ILE A 89 -6.45 3.87 19.55
CA ILE A 89 -7.12 2.74 20.21
C ILE A 89 -6.82 1.40 19.52
N ARG A 90 -6.57 1.41 18.21
CA ARG A 90 -6.45 0.19 17.40
C ARG A 90 -5.17 -0.66 17.55
N PRO A 91 -3.99 -0.18 17.97
CA PRO A 91 -2.79 -1.03 17.97
C PRO A 91 -2.88 -2.22 18.93
N PHE A 92 -3.87 -2.24 19.82
CA PHE A 92 -4.09 -3.32 20.77
C PHE A 92 -5.52 -3.88 20.63
N ALA A 93 -5.64 -5.21 20.67
CA ALA A 93 -6.94 -5.88 20.76
C ALA A 93 -7.68 -5.44 22.03
N GLY A 94 -9.02 -5.50 22.04
CA GLY A 94 -9.82 -5.17 23.23
C GLY A 94 -9.41 -5.97 24.47
N GLU A 95 -8.95 -7.20 24.27
CA GLU A 95 -8.39 -8.07 25.31
C GLU A 95 -7.11 -7.50 25.93
N LEU A 96 -6.23 -6.91 25.11
CA LEU A 96 -5.01 -6.27 25.59
C LEU A 96 -5.32 -5.00 26.37
N TRP A 97 -6.31 -4.20 25.96
CA TRP A 97 -6.78 -3.05 26.74
C TRP A 97 -7.36 -3.46 28.08
N GLY A 98 -8.17 -4.52 28.11
CA GLY A 98 -8.68 -5.11 29.34
C GLY A 98 -7.56 -5.62 30.25
N GLY A 99 -6.60 -6.35 29.69
CA GLY A 99 -5.44 -6.88 30.42
C GLY A 99 -4.53 -5.77 30.94
N LEU A 100 -4.31 -4.71 30.16
CA LEU A 100 -3.55 -3.53 30.53
C LEU A 100 -4.21 -2.76 31.67
N LEU A 101 -5.52 -2.50 31.58
CA LEU A 101 -6.29 -1.88 32.66
C LEU A 101 -6.21 -2.72 33.94
N LEU A 102 -6.40 -4.03 33.83
CA LEU A 102 -6.27 -4.96 34.95
C LEU A 102 -4.85 -4.94 35.54
N SER A 103 -3.83 -4.88 34.69
CA SER A 103 -2.42 -4.85 35.13
C SER A 103 -2.06 -3.55 35.86
N VAL A 104 -2.58 -2.40 35.41
CA VAL A 104 -2.38 -1.11 36.08
C VAL A 104 -3.12 -1.06 37.42
N LEU A 105 -4.32 -1.66 37.49
CA LEU A 105 -5.07 -1.82 38.74
C LEU A 105 -4.33 -2.74 39.72
N ALA A 106 -3.90 -3.91 39.25
CA ALA A 106 -3.13 -4.86 40.05
C ALA A 106 -1.83 -4.24 40.55
N TRP A 107 -1.10 -3.53 39.69
CA TRP A 107 0.09 -2.77 40.04
C TRP A 107 -0.20 -1.72 41.11
N GLY A 108 -1.28 -0.93 40.95
CA GLY A 108 -1.68 0.09 41.92
C GLY A 108 -2.00 -0.50 43.30
N VAL A 109 -2.68 -1.65 43.34
CA VAL A 109 -2.95 -2.41 44.58
C VAL A 109 -1.66 -2.92 45.21
N VAL A 110 -0.78 -3.53 44.41
CA VAL A 110 0.52 -4.03 44.88
C VAL A 110 1.37 -2.89 45.45
N MET A 111 1.46 -1.76 44.73
CA MET A 111 2.18 -0.57 45.20
C MET A 111 1.59 -0.01 46.49
N TRP A 112 0.26 0.05 46.61
CA TRP A 112 -0.39 0.50 47.84
C TRP A 112 -0.12 -0.43 49.02
N LEU A 113 -0.23 -1.75 48.84
CA LEU A 113 0.07 -2.73 49.89
C LEU A 113 1.54 -2.64 50.32
N LEU A 114 2.46 -2.53 49.37
CA LEU A 114 3.88 -2.34 49.65
C LEU A 114 4.13 -1.05 50.42
N GLN A 115 3.50 0.06 50.02
CA GLN A 115 3.61 1.35 50.71
C GLN A 115 2.97 1.32 52.10
N ASN A 116 1.90 0.54 52.29
CA ASN A 116 1.22 0.37 53.57
C ASN A 116 2.00 -0.55 54.54
N ALA A 117 2.61 -1.62 54.02
CA ALA A 117 3.52 -2.46 54.79
C ALA A 117 4.79 -1.68 55.17
N TRP A 118 5.33 -0.89 54.24
CA TRP A 118 6.46 0.00 54.49
C TRP A 118 6.12 1.04 55.56
N TRP A 119 4.93 1.62 55.50
CA TRP A 119 4.41 2.52 56.52
C TRP A 119 4.41 1.88 57.91
N TRP A 120 3.89 0.65 58.02
CA TRP A 120 3.85 -0.09 59.28
C TRP A 120 5.23 -0.32 59.90
N VAL A 121 6.27 -0.49 59.06
CA VAL A 121 7.64 -0.72 59.50
C VAL A 121 8.38 0.58 59.85
N THR A 122 8.16 1.66 59.10
CA THR A 122 8.97 2.89 59.19
C THR A 122 8.29 4.03 59.94
N GLY A 123 6.98 3.97 60.17
CA GLY A 123 6.21 5.03 60.80
C GLY A 123 6.05 6.31 59.96
N ASP A 124 6.40 6.27 58.67
CA ASP A 124 6.35 7.44 57.79
C ASP A 124 4.91 7.81 57.36
N ARG A 125 4.68 8.68 56.37
CA ARG A 125 3.32 8.90 55.83
C ARG A 125 3.02 7.94 54.68
N GLY A 126 2.02 7.07 54.87
CA GLY A 126 1.50 6.18 53.83
C GLY A 126 0.98 6.94 52.61
N VAL A 127 1.17 6.36 51.43
CA VAL A 127 0.69 6.92 50.16
C VAL A 127 -0.77 6.50 49.96
N LYS A 128 -1.60 7.45 49.49
CA LYS A 128 -3.00 7.17 49.20
C LYS A 128 -3.09 6.23 47.99
N PHE A 129 -3.98 5.24 48.07
CA PHE A 129 -4.24 4.27 47.00
C PHE A 129 -4.45 4.92 45.62
N SER A 130 -5.15 6.05 45.57
CA SER A 130 -5.39 6.81 44.33
C SER A 130 -4.12 7.37 43.69
N THR A 131 -3.13 7.78 44.49
CA THR A 131 -1.86 8.33 44.00
C THR A 131 -0.97 7.24 43.40
N ALA A 132 -1.00 6.03 43.95
CA ALA A 132 -0.28 4.87 43.41
C ALA A 132 -0.85 4.40 42.06
N LEU A 133 -2.18 4.53 41.86
CA LEU A 133 -2.88 4.15 40.63
C LEU A 133 -2.60 5.10 39.45
N LEU A 134 -2.53 6.41 39.70
CA LEU A 134 -2.31 7.42 38.65
C LEU A 134 -0.88 7.37 38.08
N TYR A 135 0.08 6.87 38.86
CA TYR A 135 1.48 6.77 38.45
C TYR A 135 1.68 5.76 37.30
N GLY A 136 0.92 4.66 37.29
CA GLY A 136 0.99 3.64 36.23
C GLY A 136 0.37 4.09 34.90
N TRP A 137 -0.63 4.98 34.96
CA TRP A 137 -1.29 5.52 33.77
C TRP A 137 -0.43 6.54 33.01
N ALA A 138 0.39 7.32 33.72
CA ALA A 138 1.25 8.36 33.13
C ALA A 138 2.36 7.78 32.23
N VAL A 139 2.80 6.56 32.51
CA VAL A 139 3.90 5.87 31.82
C VAL A 139 3.47 5.31 30.45
N LEU A 140 2.16 5.23 30.18
CA LEU A 140 1.60 4.26 29.24
C LEU A 140 1.08 4.86 27.91
N LEU A 141 0.92 6.18 27.82
CA LEU A 141 0.14 6.86 26.78
C LEU A 141 0.93 7.34 25.54
N GLU A 142 2.10 6.79 25.23
CA GLU A 142 2.81 7.09 23.98
C GLU A 142 2.22 6.33 22.76
N ARG A 143 1.69 7.05 21.73
CA ARG A 143 1.64 6.75 20.25
C ARG A 143 0.35 7.20 19.54
N PRO A 144 0.33 7.25 18.17
CA PRO A 144 -0.80 6.61 17.45
C PRO A 144 -0.53 6.05 15.99
N THR A 145 -1.36 5.13 15.38
CA THR A 145 -1.47 4.81 13.89
C THR A 145 -2.80 4.14 13.30
N SER A 146 -3.09 4.33 11.97
CA SER A 146 -3.33 3.35 10.82
C SER A 146 -4.66 2.70 10.29
N ASN A 147 -5.09 3.00 9.01
CA ASN A 147 -5.99 2.34 7.99
C ASN A 147 -7.27 2.97 7.32
N PRO A 148 -7.50 2.70 6.00
CA PRO A 148 -8.64 3.17 5.16
C PRO A 148 -9.56 2.03 4.62
N PRO A 149 -10.48 2.32 3.65
CA PRO A 149 -11.15 1.27 2.83
C PRO A 149 -11.30 1.67 1.32
N VAL A 150 -12.08 1.03 0.43
CA VAL A 150 -12.35 -0.34 -0.10
C VAL A 150 -13.20 -0.16 -1.41
N ASN A 151 -12.77 -0.81 -2.52
CA ASN A 151 -13.34 -1.16 -3.87
C ASN A 151 -14.16 -0.20 -4.82
N ASP A 152 -13.99 -0.37 -6.16
CA ASP A 152 -14.95 -0.99 -7.13
C ASP A 152 -14.34 -1.26 -8.56
N SER A 153 -14.22 -2.53 -8.99
CA SER A 153 -13.41 -2.97 -10.17
C SER A 153 -14.19 -3.71 -11.27
N GLY A 154 -14.07 -3.29 -12.53
CA GLY A 154 -14.62 -4.06 -13.67
C GLY A 154 -14.41 -3.52 -15.10
N ARG A 155 -13.49 -2.57 -15.35
CA ARG A 155 -13.12 -2.15 -16.73
C ARG A 155 -11.62 -2.38 -16.96
N PRO A 156 -11.19 -2.85 -18.15
CA PRO A 156 -9.78 -2.85 -18.52
C PRO A 156 -9.35 -1.39 -18.65
N LEU A 157 -8.63 -0.91 -17.65
CA LEU A 157 -8.15 0.46 -17.60
C LEU A 157 -6.80 0.54 -18.31
N THR A 158 -6.56 1.63 -19.01
CA THR A 158 -5.18 1.99 -19.37
C THR A 158 -4.37 2.16 -18.08
N ALA A 159 -3.04 2.02 -18.11
CA ALA A 159 -2.26 2.11 -16.87
C ALA A 159 -2.41 3.48 -16.17
N THR A 160 -2.57 4.56 -16.92
CA THR A 160 -2.83 5.89 -16.37
C THR A 160 -4.21 5.98 -15.73
N GLU A 161 -5.26 5.45 -16.38
CA GLU A 161 -6.61 5.39 -15.79
C GLU A 161 -6.65 4.43 -14.59
N GLY A 162 -5.91 3.32 -14.65
CA GLY A 162 -5.79 2.32 -13.60
C GLY A 162 -5.16 2.94 -12.36
N LEU A 163 -4.05 3.65 -12.54
CA LEU A 163 -3.41 4.41 -11.46
C LEU A 163 -4.27 5.57 -10.97
N HIS A 164 -4.99 6.27 -11.86
CA HIS A 164 -5.94 7.32 -11.46
C HIS A 164 -7.05 6.76 -10.57
N LYS A 165 -7.64 5.62 -10.95
CA LYS A 165 -8.64 4.94 -10.11
C LYS A 165 -8.07 4.40 -8.81
N VAL A 166 -6.80 4.02 -8.80
CA VAL A 166 -6.10 3.68 -7.55
C VAL A 166 -5.98 4.94 -6.69
N LEU A 167 -5.63 6.11 -7.25
CA LEU A 167 -5.56 7.40 -6.53
C LEU A 167 -6.90 7.87 -5.96
N GLU A 168 -8.02 7.59 -6.65
CA GLU A 168 -9.38 7.81 -6.12
C GLU A 168 -9.66 7.01 -4.83
N GLY A 169 -8.73 6.13 -4.44
CA GLY A 169 -8.84 5.23 -3.31
C GLY A 169 -9.53 3.95 -3.74
N ARG A 170 -9.63 2.99 -2.80
CA ARG A 170 -10.51 1.82 -2.91
C ARG A 170 -10.09 0.75 -3.93
N ASN A 171 -9.35 1.10 -4.98
CA ASN A 171 -8.99 0.17 -6.04
C ASN A 171 -7.57 -0.39 -5.90
N SER A 172 -7.37 -1.56 -6.51
CA SER A 172 -6.05 -2.09 -6.83
C SER A 172 -6.00 -2.39 -8.32
N PHE A 173 -4.84 -2.18 -8.93
CA PHE A 173 -4.61 -2.36 -10.36
C PHE A 173 -3.56 -3.45 -10.56
N ILE A 174 -3.94 -4.54 -11.24
CA ILE A 174 -3.06 -5.67 -11.51
C ILE A 174 -2.42 -5.45 -12.88
N THR A 175 -1.08 -5.36 -12.92
CA THR A 175 -0.37 -4.98 -14.14
C THR A 175 1.08 -5.49 -14.12
N PRO A 176 1.76 -5.64 -15.28
CA PRO A 176 3.16 -6.06 -15.31
C PRO A 176 4.06 -5.08 -14.55
N ARG A 177 4.97 -5.62 -13.73
CA ARG A 177 5.75 -4.85 -12.76
C ARG A 177 6.71 -3.87 -13.43
N PHE A 178 7.39 -4.28 -14.49
CA PHE A 178 8.33 -3.37 -15.16
C PHE A 178 7.61 -2.17 -15.73
N TYR A 179 6.54 -2.41 -16.48
CA TYR A 179 5.76 -1.34 -17.08
C TYR A 179 5.24 -0.34 -16.05
N ILE A 180 4.61 -0.81 -14.97
CA ILE A 180 4.02 0.08 -13.99
C ILE A 180 5.07 0.82 -13.15
N THR A 181 6.23 0.22 -12.92
CA THR A 181 7.35 0.89 -12.24
C THR A 181 7.81 2.09 -13.06
N VAL A 182 7.97 1.93 -14.38
CA VAL A 182 8.32 3.05 -15.27
C VAL A 182 7.25 4.14 -15.22
N VAL A 183 5.97 3.79 -15.30
CA VAL A 183 4.88 4.77 -15.25
C VAL A 183 4.85 5.50 -13.90
N ILE A 184 5.01 4.79 -12.78
CA ILE A 184 5.02 5.37 -11.43
C ILE A 184 6.24 6.27 -11.23
N ASP A 185 7.44 5.82 -11.60
CA ASP A 185 8.69 6.57 -11.42
C ASP A 185 8.71 7.83 -12.28
N SER A 186 8.09 7.77 -13.46
CA SER A 186 8.10 8.86 -14.43
C SER A 186 6.99 9.89 -14.23
N HIS A 187 5.84 9.52 -13.67
CA HIS A 187 4.67 10.41 -13.55
C HIS A 187 4.19 10.66 -12.12
N TYR A 188 4.49 9.78 -11.17
CA TYR A 188 3.87 9.78 -9.85
C TYR A 188 4.87 9.77 -8.68
N THR A 189 6.15 9.85 -9.00
CA THR A 189 7.23 9.87 -8.03
C THR A 189 7.75 11.29 -7.87
N ASP A 190 7.71 11.78 -6.65
CA ASP A 190 8.13 13.14 -6.31
C ASP A 190 9.66 13.33 -6.40
N SER A 191 10.12 14.53 -6.07
CA SER A 191 11.54 14.91 -6.02
C SER A 191 12.33 14.13 -4.95
N TYR A 192 11.66 13.62 -3.92
CA TYR A 192 12.22 12.78 -2.86
C TYR A 192 12.18 11.28 -3.18
N SER A 193 11.80 10.92 -4.40
CA SER A 193 11.64 9.54 -4.84
C SER A 193 10.56 8.78 -4.06
N GLN A 194 9.54 9.49 -3.56
CA GLN A 194 8.36 8.91 -2.94
C GLN A 194 7.21 8.88 -3.95
N SER A 195 6.50 7.76 -3.96
CA SER A 195 5.28 7.56 -4.73
C SER A 195 4.12 7.24 -3.77
N PRO A 196 2.88 7.67 -4.05
CA PRO A 196 1.71 7.29 -3.26
C PRO A 196 1.31 5.83 -3.48
N PHE A 197 1.93 5.13 -4.44
CA PHE A 197 1.61 3.76 -4.78
C PHE A 197 2.46 2.75 -4.04
N TYR A 198 1.85 1.64 -3.66
CA TYR A 198 2.51 0.45 -3.16
C TYR A 198 2.44 -0.63 -4.24
N ILE A 199 3.61 -1.01 -4.75
CA ILE A 199 3.75 -2.16 -5.65
C ILE A 199 3.99 -3.38 -4.78
N SER A 200 3.13 -4.40 -4.88
CA SER A 200 3.30 -5.61 -4.09
C SER A 200 4.64 -6.29 -4.37
N LYS A 201 5.37 -6.66 -3.31
CA LYS A 201 6.62 -7.43 -3.40
C LYS A 201 6.38 -8.85 -3.93
N THR A 202 5.21 -9.40 -3.61
CA THR A 202 4.73 -10.68 -4.13
C THR A 202 3.83 -10.41 -5.33
N GLY A 203 4.12 -11.06 -6.44
CA GLY A 203 3.28 -10.99 -7.63
C GLY A 203 3.09 -12.37 -8.24
N ILE A 204 2.10 -12.46 -9.12
CA ILE A 204 1.83 -13.68 -9.85
C ILE A 204 2.88 -13.75 -10.96
N LYS A 205 3.72 -14.79 -10.91
CA LYS A 205 4.63 -15.12 -12.01
C LYS A 205 3.79 -15.61 -13.17
N ILE A 206 3.20 -14.68 -13.91
CA ILE A 206 2.64 -15.00 -15.21
C ILE A 206 3.84 -15.18 -16.13
N ILE A 207 3.89 -16.27 -16.87
CA ILE A 207 4.85 -16.42 -17.97
C ILE A 207 4.36 -15.53 -19.13
N ALA A 208 4.12 -14.24 -18.84
CA ALA A 208 3.89 -13.20 -19.80
C ALA A 208 5.27 -12.79 -20.29
N ALA A 209 5.83 -13.66 -21.12
CA ALA A 209 7.14 -13.46 -21.68
C ALA A 209 7.03 -12.48 -22.85
N PHE A 210 7.51 -11.25 -22.70
CA PHE A 210 7.76 -10.39 -23.86
C PHE A 210 8.94 -10.98 -24.63
N GLY A 211 8.64 -11.62 -25.77
CA GLY A 211 9.61 -12.38 -26.56
C GLY A 211 9.54 -12.03 -28.03
N TRP A 212 10.69 -12.00 -28.69
CA TRP A 212 10.77 -11.74 -30.12
C TRP A 212 10.17 -12.91 -30.91
N SER A 213 9.37 -12.60 -31.92
CA SER A 213 8.75 -13.61 -32.78
C SER A 213 9.47 -13.68 -34.12
N PHE A 214 9.76 -14.90 -34.55
CA PHE A 214 10.45 -15.19 -35.80
C PHE A 214 9.58 -16.07 -36.70
N ARG A 215 9.82 -15.99 -38.01
CA ARG A 215 9.29 -16.98 -38.94
C ARG A 215 9.83 -18.36 -38.58
N LYS A 216 8.97 -19.37 -38.71
CA LYS A 216 9.34 -20.75 -38.40
C LYS A 216 10.49 -21.21 -39.28
N GLY A 217 11.54 -21.74 -38.66
CA GLY A 217 12.75 -22.19 -39.36
C GLY A 217 13.67 -21.05 -39.82
N ALA A 218 13.50 -19.82 -39.33
CA ALA A 218 14.40 -18.71 -39.67
C ALA A 218 15.87 -19.07 -39.36
N PRO A 219 16.79 -19.02 -40.35
CA PRO A 219 18.14 -19.56 -40.19
C PRO A 219 19.00 -18.79 -39.16
N TYR A 220 18.60 -17.57 -38.82
CA TYR A 220 19.26 -16.72 -37.83
C TYR A 220 18.70 -16.87 -36.41
N TYR A 221 17.54 -17.53 -36.22
CA TYR A 221 16.87 -17.67 -34.92
C TYR A 221 17.83 -18.13 -33.83
N ARG A 222 18.54 -19.25 -34.06
CA ARG A 222 19.43 -19.86 -33.07
C ARG A 222 20.59 -18.93 -32.69
N ARG A 223 21.19 -18.23 -33.65
CA ARG A 223 22.30 -17.31 -33.39
C ARG A 223 21.83 -16.07 -32.65
N PHE A 224 20.67 -15.52 -33.04
CA PHE A 224 20.06 -14.38 -32.37
C PHE A 224 19.68 -14.73 -30.92
N HIS A 225 19.01 -15.85 -30.71
CA HIS A 225 18.67 -16.40 -29.39
C HIS A 225 19.90 -16.46 -28.47
N GLN A 226 20.98 -17.09 -28.95
CA GLN A 226 22.22 -17.21 -28.18
C GLN A 226 22.85 -15.85 -27.85
N MET A 227 22.78 -14.90 -28.79
CA MET A 227 23.27 -13.54 -28.56
C MET A 227 22.45 -12.83 -27.48
N VAL A 228 21.11 -12.91 -27.55
CA VAL A 228 20.25 -12.27 -26.54
C VAL A 228 20.47 -12.91 -25.17
N LEU A 229 20.58 -14.24 -25.07
CA LEU A 229 20.95 -14.90 -23.80
C LEU A 229 22.27 -14.37 -23.24
N ARG A 230 23.32 -14.23 -24.07
CA ARG A 230 24.60 -13.66 -23.63
C ARG A 230 24.47 -12.21 -23.15
N LEU A 231 23.63 -11.40 -23.81
CA LEU A 231 23.37 -10.02 -23.39
C LEU A 231 22.59 -9.97 -22.06
N THR A 232 21.65 -10.89 -21.85
CA THR A 232 20.93 -11.05 -20.57
C THR A 232 21.88 -11.50 -19.47
N ASP A 233 22.67 -12.56 -19.70
CA ASP A 233 23.60 -13.13 -18.72
C ASP A 233 24.71 -12.14 -18.35
N ALA A 234 25.14 -11.30 -19.29
CA ALA A 234 26.08 -10.20 -19.04
C ALA A 234 25.46 -9.00 -18.31
N GLY A 235 24.14 -9.00 -18.07
CA GLY A 235 23.42 -7.89 -17.44
C GLY A 235 23.25 -6.64 -18.31
N ILE A 236 23.61 -6.70 -19.59
CA ILE A 236 23.57 -5.55 -20.53
C ILE A 236 22.12 -5.08 -20.74
N ILE A 237 21.18 -6.02 -20.90
CA ILE A 237 19.76 -5.68 -21.08
C ILE A 237 19.19 -4.97 -19.85
N GLN A 238 19.55 -5.44 -18.65
CA GLN A 238 19.13 -4.81 -17.40
C GLN A 238 19.71 -3.40 -17.29
N HIS A 239 21.01 -3.23 -17.56
CA HIS A 239 21.67 -1.93 -17.55
C HIS A 239 21.03 -0.93 -18.51
N TRP A 240 20.72 -1.33 -19.76
CA TRP A 240 20.05 -0.45 -20.71
C TRP A 240 18.62 -0.10 -20.29
N THR A 241 17.89 -1.05 -19.72
CA THR A 241 16.56 -0.81 -19.17
C THR A 241 16.63 0.25 -18.08
N ASP A 242 17.56 0.09 -17.13
CA ASP A 242 17.75 1.04 -16.03
C ASP A 242 18.19 2.43 -16.53
N ASP A 243 19.08 2.51 -17.54
CA ASP A 243 19.50 3.78 -18.15
C ASP A 243 18.35 4.50 -18.85
N VAL A 244 17.53 3.78 -19.62
CA VAL A 244 16.35 4.34 -20.29
C VAL A 244 15.33 4.87 -19.28
N ILE A 245 15.09 4.12 -18.19
CA ILE A 245 14.22 4.57 -17.09
C ILE A 245 14.78 5.83 -16.45
N ALA A 246 16.06 5.82 -16.06
CA ALA A 246 16.72 6.95 -15.42
C ALA A 246 16.66 8.21 -16.29
N ARG A 247 16.91 8.07 -17.61
CA ARG A 247 16.82 9.15 -18.58
C ARG A 247 15.40 9.69 -18.68
N ARG A 248 14.39 8.81 -18.74
CA ARG A 248 12.99 9.22 -18.86
C ARG A 248 12.50 9.94 -17.60
N VAL A 249 12.87 9.45 -16.42
CA VAL A 249 12.58 10.10 -15.13
C VAL A 249 13.20 11.51 -15.11
N LYS A 250 14.45 11.65 -15.57
CA LYS A 250 15.13 12.94 -15.65
C LYS A 250 14.42 13.92 -16.60
N GLU A 251 14.04 13.47 -17.79
CA GLU A 251 13.29 14.27 -18.78
C GLU A 251 11.94 14.73 -18.22
N ASN A 252 11.17 13.83 -17.62
CA ASN A 252 9.87 14.16 -17.05
C ASN A 252 9.98 15.12 -15.86
N ARG A 253 10.99 14.95 -14.99
CA ARG A 253 11.25 15.89 -13.89
C ARG A 253 11.66 17.27 -14.39
N ALA A 254 12.49 17.34 -15.43
CA ALA A 254 12.85 18.61 -16.05
C ALA A 254 11.62 19.31 -16.67
N ALA A 255 10.73 18.55 -17.31
CA ALA A 255 9.47 19.07 -17.84
C ALA A 255 8.52 19.56 -16.73
N ALA A 256 8.41 18.82 -15.63
CA ALA A 256 7.55 19.19 -14.49
C ALA A 256 8.09 20.40 -13.72
N ALA A 257 9.42 20.60 -13.64
CA ALA A 257 10.02 21.77 -13.00
C ALA A 257 9.70 23.09 -13.74
N LEU A 258 9.36 23.02 -15.03
CA LEU A 258 8.91 24.15 -15.82
C LEU A 258 7.43 24.49 -15.61
N ASP A 259 6.69 23.65 -14.88
CA ASP A 259 5.30 23.90 -14.50
C ASP A 259 5.25 24.56 -13.10
N PRO A 260 5.07 25.89 -13.00
CA PRO A 260 5.05 26.62 -11.73
C PRO A 260 3.86 26.23 -10.83
N ILE A 261 2.85 25.53 -11.36
CA ILE A 261 1.69 25.05 -10.58
C ILE A 261 2.05 23.75 -9.84
N ALA A 262 2.90 22.89 -10.43
CA ALA A 262 3.33 21.64 -9.81
C ALA A 262 4.31 21.86 -8.63
N THR A 263 5.04 22.99 -8.63
CA THR A 263 5.98 23.34 -7.56
C THR A 263 5.28 23.75 -6.25
N LEU A 264 4.08 24.32 -6.31
CA LEU A 264 3.27 24.64 -5.12
C LEU A 264 2.65 23.41 -4.44
N SER A 265 2.55 22.27 -5.14
CA SER A 265 1.96 21.04 -4.62
C SER A 265 2.97 20.09 -3.97
N ASN A 266 4.27 20.26 -4.25
CA ASN A 266 5.32 19.32 -3.82
C ASN A 266 6.00 19.68 -2.49
N GLU A 267 5.67 20.83 -1.91
CA GLU A 267 6.10 21.23 -0.57
C GLU A 267 4.97 21.01 0.45
N LYS A 268 4.30 19.86 0.37
CA LYS A 268 3.41 19.45 1.45
C LYS A 268 4.27 18.78 2.52
N GLU A 269 5.05 19.59 3.22
CA GLU A 269 5.30 19.30 4.63
C GLU A 269 3.95 18.90 5.20
N MET A 270 3.88 17.72 5.81
CA MET A 270 2.63 17.22 6.36
C MET A 270 2.33 18.05 7.62
N VAL A 271 1.87 19.28 7.43
CA VAL A 271 1.52 20.22 8.50
C VAL A 271 0.49 19.49 9.34
N LEU A 272 0.82 19.31 10.63
CA LEU A 272 -0.06 18.68 11.59
C LEU A 272 -1.34 19.52 11.67
N GLY A 273 -2.37 19.11 10.94
CA GLY A 273 -3.65 19.80 10.93
C GLY A 273 -4.43 19.53 12.23
N MET A 274 -5.42 20.36 12.51
CA MET A 274 -6.29 20.19 13.68
C MET A 274 -6.98 18.81 13.72
N GLN A 275 -7.20 18.20 12.55
CA GLN A 275 -7.73 16.84 12.39
C GLN A 275 -6.86 15.77 13.05
N HIS A 276 -5.54 15.99 13.13
CA HIS A 276 -4.59 15.08 13.78
C HIS A 276 -4.75 15.09 15.31
N MET A 277 -5.28 16.16 15.89
CA MET A 277 -5.46 16.32 17.34
C MET A 277 -6.88 16.00 17.83
N GLN A 278 -7.85 15.78 16.94
CA GLN A 278 -9.26 15.56 17.30
C GLN A 278 -9.45 14.36 18.25
N GLY A 279 -8.72 13.26 18.03
CA GLY A 279 -8.79 12.08 18.92
C GLY A 279 -8.42 12.39 20.36
N ALA A 280 -7.38 13.21 20.57
CA ALA A 280 -6.96 13.65 21.89
C ALA A 280 -8.01 14.55 22.56
N PHE A 281 -8.61 15.46 21.78
CA PHE A 281 -9.71 16.30 22.28
C PHE A 281 -10.95 15.48 22.66
N TYR A 282 -11.32 14.47 21.88
CA TYR A 282 -12.45 13.60 22.24
C TYR A 282 -12.21 12.83 23.53
N LEU A 283 -11.01 12.27 23.71
CA LEU A 283 -10.63 11.60 24.97
C LEU A 283 -10.63 12.57 26.15
N LEU A 284 -10.12 13.79 25.95
CA LEU A 284 -10.12 14.83 26.98
C LEU A 284 -11.54 15.22 27.38
N PHE A 285 -12.43 15.50 26.41
CA PHE A 285 -13.81 15.87 26.68
C PHE A 285 -14.59 14.73 27.34
N LEU A 286 -14.38 13.49 26.90
CA LEU A 286 -14.99 12.31 27.52
C LEU A 286 -14.50 12.14 28.96
N GLY A 287 -13.19 12.28 29.19
CA GLY A 287 -12.60 12.24 30.53
C GLY A 287 -13.13 13.34 31.44
N CYS A 288 -13.20 14.59 30.96
CA CYS A 288 -13.77 15.71 31.71
C CYS A 288 -15.25 15.49 32.03
N GLY A 289 -16.04 15.02 31.06
CA GLY A 289 -17.45 14.68 31.27
C GLY A 289 -17.63 13.60 32.34
N LEU A 290 -16.79 12.56 32.31
CA LEU A 290 -16.80 11.49 33.31
C LEU A 290 -16.44 11.99 34.71
N VAL A 291 -15.42 12.86 34.83
CA VAL A 291 -15.05 13.50 36.11
C VAL A 291 -16.18 14.35 36.66
N ILE A 292 -16.83 15.17 35.82
CA ILE A 292 -17.99 15.98 36.23
C ILE A 292 -19.11 15.08 36.73
N LEU A 293 -19.40 13.97 36.05
CA LEU A 293 -20.42 13.01 36.49
C LEU A 293 -20.08 12.37 37.84
N ILE A 294 -18.82 12.00 38.06
CA ILE A 294 -18.36 11.46 39.36
C ILE A 294 -18.54 12.49 40.47
N LEU A 295 -18.13 13.75 40.23
CA LEU A 295 -18.28 14.82 41.22
C LEU A 295 -19.74 15.13 41.52
N LEU A 296 -20.62 15.11 40.52
CA LEU A 296 -22.05 15.27 40.73
C LEU A 296 -22.63 14.11 41.55
N MET A 297 -22.23 12.87 41.28
CA MET A 297 -22.64 11.72 42.10
C MET A 297 -22.17 11.85 43.55
N GLU A 298 -20.89 12.20 43.75
CA GLU A 298 -20.32 12.41 45.08
C GLU A 298 -21.07 13.52 45.82
N TYR A 299 -21.34 14.64 45.14
CA TYR A 299 -22.14 15.74 45.67
C TYR A 299 -23.55 15.29 46.06
N ILE A 300 -24.24 14.54 45.20
CA ILE A 300 -25.58 14.02 45.50
C ILE A 300 -25.55 13.11 46.73
N VAL A 301 -24.58 12.19 46.82
CA VAL A 301 -24.43 11.28 47.96
C VAL A 301 -24.14 12.05 49.26
N GLN A 302 -23.27 13.06 49.20
CA GLN A 302 -22.87 13.84 50.37
C GLN A 302 -23.98 14.79 50.84
N TYR A 303 -24.74 15.38 49.91
CA TYR A 303 -25.75 16.42 50.20
C TYR A 303 -27.16 15.87 50.44
N HIS A 304 -27.44 14.60 50.14
CA HIS A 304 -28.70 13.93 50.52
C HIS A 304 -28.54 13.08 51.80
N PRO A 305 -28.63 13.67 53.01
CA PRO A 305 -28.46 12.95 54.28
C PRO A 305 -29.53 11.86 54.51
N ARG A 306 -30.62 11.84 53.73
CA ARG A 306 -31.63 10.78 53.77
C ARG A 306 -31.11 9.43 53.25
N LEU A 307 -30.11 9.41 52.37
CA LEU A 307 -29.50 8.17 51.87
C LEU A 307 -28.41 7.65 52.83
N ASN A 308 -27.65 8.54 53.47
CA ASN A 308 -26.63 8.16 54.45
C ASN A 308 -27.22 7.54 55.73
N LYS A 309 -28.43 7.94 56.14
CA LYS A 309 -29.09 7.36 57.32
C LYS A 309 -29.42 5.88 57.15
N THR A 310 -29.70 5.42 55.92
CA THR A 310 -30.04 4.01 55.65
C THR A 310 -28.83 3.08 55.79
N PHE A 311 -27.62 3.55 55.49
CA PHE A 311 -26.39 2.78 55.66
C PHE A 311 -25.90 2.71 57.12
N ALA A 312 -26.20 3.73 57.94
CA ALA A 312 -25.79 3.75 59.35
C ALA A 312 -26.61 2.80 60.25
N ILE A 313 -27.77 2.29 59.79
CA ILE A 313 -28.67 1.46 60.60
C ILE A 313 -28.28 -0.02 60.57
N THR A 314 -27.52 -0.48 59.56
CA THR A 314 -27.21 -1.91 59.37
C THR A 314 -25.94 -2.39 60.09
N THR A 315 -25.22 -1.52 60.80
CA THR A 315 -23.95 -1.88 61.47
C THR A 315 -23.99 -1.77 62.99
N ARG A 316 -25.17 -1.80 63.62
CA ARG A 316 -25.25 -2.06 65.06
C ARG A 316 -25.22 -3.58 65.29
N PRO A 317 -24.13 -4.15 65.82
CA PRO A 317 -24.18 -5.51 66.34
C PRO A 317 -25.18 -5.53 67.50
N GLU A 318 -26.11 -6.49 67.47
CA GLU A 318 -26.92 -6.81 68.64
C GLU A 318 -25.99 -7.41 69.71
N GLU A 319 -25.84 -6.70 70.83
CA GLU A 319 -25.38 -7.25 72.11
C GLU A 319 -26.58 -7.50 73.02
#